data_AF-A0AA35TQ20-F1
#
_entry.id   AF-A0AA35TQ20-F1
#
_cell.length_a   1.000
_cell.length_b   1.000
_cell.length_c   1.000
_cell.angle_alpha   90.00
_cell.angle_beta   90.00
_cell.angle_gamma   90.00
#
_symmetry.space_group_name_H-M   'P 1'
#
loop_
_entity.id
_entity.type
_entity.pdbx_description
1 polymer ?
#
loop_
_entity_poly.entity_id
_entity_poly.type
_entity_poly.pdbx_seq_one_letter_code
_entity_poly.pdbx_strand_id
1 'polypeptide(L)'
;MSSGEAAAYELVWKRTIASQMTDAIGSTVQVRVGGEAADGRNAEFTAAGTTISHYGFRRVYSEGTDAEGGAGARPNGDSERPLPAVTEGDRLGLEGLEPSGHETSPPARFTEASLVKRLEELGVGRPSTYASIMNTIQDRGYVWKRGTALVPTFTAFSVVRLLEQHFSDLVDYTFTARMEDELDSIATGDGDVQPWLRRFYFGAEVPVRGDDGSSNGEESDQENAGLKAMVGAVIVARVGRFGPYVERGPQRATIPDEIPPDELTVEAALELIDKPNDDRVLGEDPDSGLPVIARAGRFGPYVQVGTAEDTGKKKPKTASLLQSMTLDGIDLDDALKLLSLPRTVGADPADGTPITAQNGRYGPYIQKGSDSRTLDSEDLLFTVTLEECLTILAQPKGRRRQAAKPPLRELGNDPATGQPMVIKEGRWGPYVTDGQTNASLRTGDTVEQITPERAAELLQHRRERGPATPKARGTTRRKSTTTTKRTTTKRTTRQKAAS
;
A
#
# COMPACT_ATOMS: atom_id res chain seq x y z
N MET A 1 0.74 31.77 -21.19
CA MET A 1 1.34 30.54 -20.64
C MET A 1 1.75 30.82 -19.21
N SER A 2 1.41 29.93 -18.28
CA SER A 2 2.00 29.94 -16.93
C SER A 2 3.51 29.68 -17.01
N SER A 3 4.25 29.99 -15.94
CA SER A 3 5.70 29.70 -15.89
C SER A 3 5.99 28.21 -16.09
N GLY A 4 5.16 27.33 -15.55
CA GLY A 4 5.25 25.87 -15.75
C GLY A 4 4.95 25.44 -17.19
N GLU A 5 3.91 25.99 -17.81
CA GLU A 5 3.59 25.72 -19.22
C GLU A 5 4.70 26.19 -20.16
N ALA A 6 5.28 27.37 -19.90
CA ALA A 6 6.37 27.90 -20.70
C ALA A 6 7.62 27.01 -20.62
N ALA A 7 7.97 26.55 -19.42
CA ALA A 7 9.11 25.65 -19.22
C ALA A 7 8.90 24.28 -19.90
N ALA A 8 7.70 23.70 -19.77
CA ALA A 8 7.37 22.45 -20.46
C ALA A 8 7.41 22.61 -21.98
N TYR A 9 6.85 23.70 -22.50
CA TYR A 9 6.89 24.00 -23.93
C TYR A 9 8.32 24.19 -24.43
N GLU A 10 9.16 24.93 -23.70
CA GLU A 10 10.56 25.15 -24.05
C GLU A 10 11.32 23.82 -24.12
N LEU A 11 11.09 22.89 -23.18
CA LEU A 11 11.71 21.57 -23.19
C LEU A 11 11.29 20.76 -24.42
N VAL A 12 9.99 20.71 -24.72
CA VAL A 12 9.45 20.02 -25.90
C VAL A 12 10.00 20.63 -27.19
N TRP A 13 10.04 21.96 -27.27
CA TRP A 13 10.58 22.68 -28.42
C TRP A 13 12.06 22.37 -28.63
N LYS A 14 12.89 22.48 -27.59
CA LYS A 14 14.32 22.15 -27.65
C LYS A 14 14.56 20.70 -28.09
N ARG A 15 13.81 19.74 -27.52
CA ARG A 15 13.93 18.32 -27.89
C ARG A 15 13.52 18.07 -29.35
N THR A 16 12.45 18.72 -29.81
CA THR A 16 11.96 18.62 -31.19
C THR A 16 13.00 19.14 -32.17
N ILE A 17 13.55 20.34 -31.94
CA ILE A 17 14.59 20.92 -32.80
C ILE A 17 15.86 20.05 -32.78
N ALA A 18 16.32 19.64 -31.59
CA ALA A 18 17.51 18.79 -31.44
C ALA A 18 17.39 17.48 -32.24
N SER A 19 16.19 16.88 -32.33
CA SER A 19 15.97 15.64 -33.08
C SER A 19 16.23 15.74 -34.59
N GLN A 20 16.26 16.96 -35.15
CA GLN A 20 16.49 17.23 -36.57
C GLN A 20 17.89 17.80 -36.85
N MET A 21 18.72 17.93 -35.81
CA MET A 21 20.08 18.46 -35.91
C MET A 21 21.09 17.36 -36.20
N THR A 22 22.30 17.76 -36.58
CA THR A 22 23.42 16.82 -36.78
C THR A 22 23.90 16.21 -35.46
N ASP A 23 24.51 15.03 -35.55
CA ASP A 23 25.12 14.37 -34.39
C ASP A 23 26.26 15.20 -33.80
N ALA A 24 26.52 15.00 -32.50
CA ALA A 24 27.73 15.52 -31.88
C ALA A 24 28.92 14.61 -32.23
N ILE A 25 30.06 15.21 -32.60
CA ILE A 25 31.30 14.53 -32.94
C ILE A 25 32.37 14.95 -31.94
N GLY A 26 33.13 13.98 -31.44
CA GLY A 26 34.23 14.20 -30.52
C GLY A 26 35.19 13.03 -30.50
N SER A 27 36.23 13.15 -29.70
CA SER A 27 37.20 12.09 -29.45
C SER A 27 37.36 11.87 -27.95
N THR A 28 37.43 10.61 -27.54
CA THR A 28 37.82 10.20 -26.19
C THR A 28 39.22 9.61 -26.26
N VAL A 29 40.14 10.13 -25.45
CA VAL A 29 41.51 9.65 -25.33
C VAL A 29 41.71 9.08 -23.93
N GLN A 30 42.33 7.90 -23.85
CA GLN A 30 42.75 7.28 -22.60
C GLN A 30 44.27 7.22 -22.54
N VAL A 31 44.85 7.77 -21.47
CA VAL A 31 46.28 7.76 -21.20
C VAL A 31 46.54 6.84 -20.01
N ARG A 32 47.53 5.95 -20.14
CA ARG A 32 48.03 5.11 -19.06
C ARG A 32 49.45 5.55 -18.71
N VAL A 33 49.70 5.75 -17.43
CA VAL A 33 50.99 6.23 -16.92
C VAL A 33 51.53 5.18 -15.96
N GLY A 34 52.65 4.58 -16.32
CA GLY A 34 53.40 3.69 -15.44
C GLY A 34 54.30 4.48 -14.49
N GLY A 35 54.44 4.01 -13.26
CA GLY A 35 55.40 4.52 -12.29
C GLY A 35 55.94 3.40 -11.41
N GLU A 36 57.13 3.60 -10.85
CA GLU A 36 57.71 2.71 -9.85
C GLU A 36 57.60 3.38 -8.48
N ALA A 37 56.95 2.70 -7.53
CA ALA A 37 56.88 3.15 -6.15
C ALA A 37 58.25 3.00 -5.47
N ALA A 38 58.47 3.77 -4.39
CA ALA A 38 59.74 3.77 -3.66
C ALA A 38 60.14 2.39 -3.08
N ASP A 39 59.18 1.46 -2.95
CA ASP A 39 59.39 0.08 -2.51
C ASP A 39 59.54 -0.92 -3.66
N GLY A 40 59.74 -0.44 -4.89
CA GLY A 40 60.00 -1.26 -6.07
C GLY A 40 58.75 -1.87 -6.72
N ARG A 41 57.54 -1.49 -6.27
CA ARG A 41 56.30 -1.93 -6.90
C ARG A 41 55.98 -1.07 -8.12
N ASN A 42 55.55 -1.71 -9.20
CA ASN A 42 54.98 -1.01 -10.35
C ASN A 42 53.55 -0.57 -10.04
N ALA A 43 53.24 0.68 -10.36
CA ALA A 43 51.90 1.26 -10.31
C ALA A 43 51.49 1.74 -11.70
N GLU A 44 50.20 1.67 -12.01
CA GLU A 44 49.61 2.21 -13.23
C GLU A 44 48.51 3.20 -12.86
N PHE A 45 48.56 4.38 -13.44
CA PHE A 45 47.52 5.40 -13.35
C PHE A 45 46.81 5.50 -14.69
N THR A 46 45.50 5.69 -14.67
CA THR A 46 44.70 5.89 -15.89
C THR A 46 44.01 7.26 -15.83
N ALA A 47 44.14 8.01 -16.92
CA ALA A 47 43.35 9.21 -17.16
C ALA A 47 42.54 9.03 -18.45
N ALA A 48 41.30 9.49 -18.46
CA ALA A 48 40.45 9.52 -19.65
C ALA A 48 39.89 10.92 -19.84
N GLY A 49 39.94 11.41 -21.06
CA GLY A 49 39.45 12.73 -21.43
C GLY A 49 38.65 12.70 -22.72
N THR A 50 37.63 13.54 -22.79
CA THR A 50 36.75 13.68 -23.96
C THR A 50 36.78 15.13 -24.44
N THR A 51 36.91 15.32 -25.75
CA THR A 51 36.81 16.63 -26.41
C THR A 51 35.78 16.56 -27.51
N ILE A 52 34.89 17.57 -27.61
CA ILE A 52 33.83 17.63 -28.62
C ILE A 52 34.30 18.59 -29.71
N SER A 53 34.51 18.08 -30.92
CA SER A 53 34.91 18.90 -32.08
C SER A 53 33.72 19.52 -32.80
N HIS A 54 32.54 18.88 -32.73
CA HIS A 54 31.29 19.39 -33.28
C HIS A 54 30.13 19.08 -32.34
N TYR A 55 29.41 20.11 -31.90
CA TYR A 55 28.38 19.95 -30.87
C TYR A 55 27.04 19.41 -31.39
N GLY A 56 26.74 19.56 -32.69
CA GLY A 56 25.48 19.08 -33.25
C GLY A 56 24.25 19.51 -32.45
N PHE A 57 23.32 18.58 -32.21
CA PHE A 57 22.11 18.75 -31.41
C PHE A 57 22.36 19.24 -29.98
N ARG A 58 23.55 18.98 -29.42
CA ARG A 58 23.91 19.33 -28.02
C ARG A 58 24.00 20.83 -27.78
N ARG A 59 24.00 21.65 -28.84
CA ARG A 59 23.86 23.12 -28.72
C ARG A 59 22.50 23.57 -28.19
N VAL A 60 21.47 22.75 -28.41
CA VAL A 60 20.07 23.12 -28.12
C VAL A 60 19.50 22.25 -27.00
N TYR A 61 19.96 21.02 -26.86
CA TYR A 61 19.45 20.08 -25.87
C TYR A 61 20.53 19.16 -25.29
N SER A 62 20.58 19.01 -23.98
CA SER A 62 21.37 18.01 -23.25
C SER A 62 20.46 17.29 -22.25
N GLU A 63 20.54 15.96 -22.16
CA GLU A 63 19.76 15.22 -21.17
C GLU A 63 20.27 15.51 -19.76
N GLY A 64 19.34 15.81 -18.84
CA GLY A 64 19.65 15.89 -17.41
C GLY A 64 20.00 14.50 -16.88
N THR A 65 20.92 14.44 -15.93
CA THR A 65 21.18 13.20 -15.18
C THR A 65 20.21 13.11 -14.02
N ASP A 66 19.75 11.89 -13.71
CA ASP A 66 18.98 11.66 -12.50
C ASP A 66 19.85 12.04 -11.28
N ALA A 67 19.28 12.86 -10.38
CA ALA A 67 19.98 13.57 -9.31
C ALA A 67 20.63 12.66 -8.24
N GLU A 68 20.51 11.34 -8.33
CA GLU A 68 20.96 10.38 -7.32
C GLU A 68 22.01 9.37 -7.84
N GLY A 69 22.75 9.72 -8.89
CA GLY A 69 24.00 9.02 -9.19
C GLY A 69 25.02 9.26 -8.07
N GLY A 70 25.16 8.29 -7.15
CA GLY A 70 26.08 8.36 -6.00
C GLY A 70 27.53 8.68 -6.37
N ALA A 71 28.36 8.98 -5.36
CA ALA A 71 29.78 9.29 -5.50
C ALA A 71 30.54 8.14 -6.18
N GLY A 72 30.64 8.18 -7.50
CA GLY A 72 31.07 7.05 -8.34
C GLY A 72 30.35 7.00 -9.70
N ALA A 73 29.28 7.79 -9.88
CA ALA A 73 28.74 8.08 -11.21
C ALA A 73 29.88 8.57 -12.11
N ARG A 74 30.12 7.85 -13.22
CA ARG A 74 31.10 8.26 -14.21
C ARG A 74 30.80 9.73 -14.56
N PRO A 75 31.83 10.59 -14.67
CA PRO A 75 31.65 11.90 -15.26
C PRO A 75 30.80 11.77 -16.51
N ASN A 76 29.80 12.62 -16.62
CA ASN A 76 28.88 12.62 -17.74
C ASN A 76 29.71 12.48 -19.03
N GLY A 77 29.30 11.60 -19.96
CA GLY A 77 29.89 11.58 -21.31
C GLY A 77 29.78 12.94 -22.01
N ASP A 78 28.97 13.83 -21.41
CA ASP A 78 28.71 15.17 -21.86
C ASP A 78 29.70 16.24 -21.38
N SER A 79 30.48 16.03 -20.32
CA SER A 79 31.44 17.03 -19.84
C SER A 79 32.78 16.89 -20.56
N GLU A 80 33.21 17.92 -21.28
CA GLU A 80 34.55 17.95 -21.87
C GLU A 80 35.62 17.96 -20.78
N ARG A 81 36.57 17.05 -20.93
CA ARG A 81 37.77 16.94 -20.09
C ARG A 81 38.95 16.77 -21.03
N PRO A 82 39.40 17.85 -21.69
CA PRO A 82 40.53 17.76 -22.61
C PRO A 82 41.77 17.34 -21.83
N LEU A 83 42.50 16.36 -22.38
CA LEU A 83 43.82 15.98 -21.88
C LEU A 83 44.90 16.71 -22.68
N PRO A 84 46.07 16.98 -22.08
CA PRO A 84 47.21 17.51 -22.81
C PRO A 84 47.67 16.53 -23.89
N ALA A 85 48.27 17.05 -24.97
CA ALA A 85 48.89 16.23 -25.99
C ALA A 85 50.13 15.54 -25.41
N VAL A 86 50.14 14.20 -25.44
CA VAL A 86 51.24 13.35 -24.96
C VAL A 86 51.54 12.27 -25.98
N THR A 87 52.78 11.77 -25.99
CA THR A 87 53.26 10.68 -26.82
C THR A 87 53.79 9.54 -25.96
N GLU A 88 53.84 8.33 -26.54
CA GLU A 88 54.36 7.17 -25.84
C GLU A 88 55.85 7.39 -25.47
N GLY A 89 56.17 7.19 -24.20
CA GLY A 89 57.51 7.39 -23.65
C GLY A 89 57.78 8.78 -23.07
N ASP A 90 56.83 9.71 -23.13
CA ASP A 90 56.95 11.00 -22.47
C ASP A 90 57.14 10.85 -20.95
N ARG A 91 58.08 11.63 -20.40
CA ARG A 91 58.35 11.66 -18.96
C ARG A 91 57.44 12.67 -18.29
N LEU A 92 56.65 12.21 -17.31
CA LEU A 92 55.77 13.06 -16.51
C LEU A 92 56.35 13.27 -15.11
N GLY A 93 56.32 14.52 -14.63
CA GLY A 93 56.67 14.85 -13.25
C GLY A 93 55.46 14.65 -12.33
N LEU A 94 55.68 14.02 -11.17
CA LEU A 94 54.65 13.91 -10.14
C LEU A 94 54.55 15.24 -9.38
N GLU A 95 53.43 15.95 -9.53
CA GLU A 95 53.18 17.19 -8.76
C GLU A 95 52.65 16.92 -7.35
N GLY A 96 51.82 15.87 -7.20
CA GLY A 96 51.24 15.48 -5.90
C GLY A 96 50.54 14.13 -5.98
N LEU A 97 50.43 13.46 -4.82
CA LEU A 97 49.73 12.19 -4.68
C LEU A 97 48.79 12.28 -3.48
N GLU A 98 47.49 12.13 -3.73
CA GLU A 98 46.45 12.15 -2.69
C GLU A 98 45.75 10.78 -2.61
N PRO A 99 45.90 10.03 -1.51
CA PRO A 99 45.16 8.80 -1.30
C PRO A 99 43.66 9.08 -1.16
N SER A 100 42.84 8.51 -2.04
CA SER A 100 41.38 8.64 -2.00
C SER A 100 40.73 7.33 -1.53
N GLY A 101 39.99 7.40 -0.43
CA GLY A 101 39.16 6.30 0.06
C GLY A 101 37.76 6.35 -0.56
N HIS A 102 37.22 5.20 -0.92
CA HIS A 102 35.86 5.08 -1.46
C HIS A 102 35.10 3.96 -0.75
N GLU A 103 33.80 4.16 -0.57
CA GLU A 103 32.87 3.15 -0.11
C GLU A 103 31.84 2.85 -1.21
N THR A 104 31.41 1.60 -1.30
CA THR A 104 30.34 1.23 -2.24
C THR A 104 29.01 1.80 -1.76
N SER A 105 28.36 2.60 -2.58
CA SER A 105 27.00 3.05 -2.32
C SER A 105 25.98 1.94 -2.68
N PRO A 106 24.85 1.85 -1.96
CA PRO A 106 23.75 0.98 -2.36
C PRO A 106 23.12 1.46 -3.67
N PRO A 107 22.34 0.60 -4.37
CA PRO A 107 21.54 1.02 -5.51
C PRO A 107 20.65 2.23 -5.14
N ALA A 108 20.59 3.22 -6.03
CA ALA A 108 19.75 4.39 -5.84
C ALA A 108 18.27 4.00 -5.80
N ARG A 109 17.48 4.76 -5.05
CA ARG A 109 16.02 4.60 -5.05
C ARG A 109 15.46 5.10 -6.38
N PHE A 110 14.24 4.69 -6.69
CA PHE A 110 13.54 5.24 -7.83
C PHE A 110 13.12 6.69 -7.57
N THR A 111 13.40 7.57 -8.51
CA THR A 111 12.64 8.81 -8.73
C THR A 111 11.38 8.52 -9.56
N GLU A 112 10.45 9.47 -9.68
CA GLU A 112 9.32 9.31 -10.61
C GLU A 112 9.78 9.05 -12.05
N ALA A 113 10.81 9.76 -12.53
CA ALA A 113 11.34 9.59 -13.88
C ALA A 113 11.94 8.18 -14.09
N SER A 114 12.80 7.73 -13.17
CA SER A 114 13.40 6.39 -13.27
C SER A 114 12.38 5.26 -13.07
N LEU A 115 11.32 5.47 -12.28
CA LEU A 115 10.23 4.50 -12.14
C LEU A 115 9.38 4.43 -13.42
N VAL A 116 9.04 5.57 -14.02
CA VAL A 116 8.33 5.59 -15.31
C VAL A 116 9.15 4.90 -16.39
N LYS A 117 10.46 5.20 -16.48
CA LYS A 117 11.37 4.50 -17.38
C LYS A 117 11.36 2.99 -17.12
N ARG A 118 11.38 2.57 -15.86
CA ARG A 118 11.37 1.14 -15.50
C ARG A 118 10.04 0.46 -15.85
N LEU A 119 8.92 1.14 -15.65
CA LEU A 119 7.59 0.67 -16.03
C LEU A 119 7.48 0.48 -17.54
N GLU A 120 7.98 1.45 -18.32
CA GLU A 120 8.05 1.38 -19.78
C GLU A 120 8.92 0.21 -20.26
N GLU A 121 10.12 0.04 -19.70
CA GLU A 121 11.01 -1.10 -20.01
C GLU A 121 10.37 -2.47 -19.72
N LEU A 122 9.53 -2.54 -18.69
CA LEU A 122 8.83 -3.76 -18.31
C LEU A 122 7.52 -3.96 -19.09
N GLY A 123 7.10 -3.01 -19.93
CA GLY A 123 5.80 -3.04 -20.61
C GLY A 123 4.61 -2.88 -19.67
N VAL A 124 4.84 -2.41 -18.44
CA VAL A 124 3.81 -2.24 -17.40
C VAL A 124 3.31 -0.80 -17.42
N GLY A 125 2.01 -0.62 -17.66
CA GLY A 125 1.42 0.70 -17.83
C GLY A 125 1.59 1.27 -19.24
N ARG A 126 1.04 2.46 -19.45
CA ARG A 126 0.94 3.16 -20.75
C ARG A 126 1.11 4.67 -20.53
N PRO A 127 1.38 5.48 -21.58
CA PRO A 127 1.51 6.94 -21.44
C PRO A 127 0.36 7.63 -20.70
N SER A 128 -0.86 7.07 -20.81
CA SER A 128 -2.06 7.54 -20.13
C SER A 128 -2.14 7.15 -18.64
N THR A 129 -1.36 6.16 -18.18
CA THR A 129 -1.46 5.60 -16.83
C THR A 129 -0.26 5.89 -15.93
N TYR A 130 0.90 6.28 -16.47
CA TYR A 130 2.09 6.54 -15.64
C TYR A 130 1.84 7.55 -14.51
N ALA A 131 1.25 8.70 -14.82
CA ALA A 131 0.94 9.72 -13.81
C ALA A 131 -0.10 9.24 -12.78
N SER A 132 -1.12 8.50 -13.22
CA SER A 132 -2.17 8.01 -12.32
C SER A 132 -1.68 6.88 -11.42
N ILE A 133 -0.77 6.02 -11.91
CA ILE A 133 -0.08 5.02 -11.09
C ILE A 133 0.72 5.72 -9.99
N MET A 134 1.53 6.74 -10.33
CA MET A 134 2.34 7.49 -9.36
C MET A 134 1.47 8.15 -8.29
N ASN A 135 0.39 8.82 -8.69
CA ASN A 135 -0.52 9.45 -7.73
C ASN A 135 -1.21 8.40 -6.85
N THR A 136 -1.68 7.30 -7.43
CA THR A 136 -2.42 6.27 -6.70
C THR A 136 -1.58 5.60 -5.61
N ILE A 137 -0.30 5.29 -5.90
CA ILE A 137 0.56 4.65 -4.89
C ILE A 137 0.97 5.62 -3.77
N GLN A 138 1.04 6.92 -4.06
CA GLN A 138 1.30 7.97 -3.07
C GLN A 138 0.05 8.26 -2.22
N ASP A 139 -1.09 8.53 -2.85
CA ASP A 139 -2.35 8.86 -2.18
C ASP A 139 -2.85 7.72 -1.27
N ARG A 140 -2.54 6.47 -1.62
CA ARG A 140 -2.86 5.29 -0.80
C ARG A 140 -1.83 4.98 0.28
N GLY A 141 -0.78 5.78 0.42
CA GLY A 141 0.24 5.62 1.47
C GLY A 141 1.15 4.41 1.29
N TYR A 142 1.31 3.90 0.06
CA TYR A 142 2.28 2.83 -0.21
C TYR A 142 3.69 3.39 -0.38
N VAL A 143 3.80 4.61 -0.89
CA VAL A 143 5.07 5.26 -1.18
C VAL A 143 4.97 6.72 -0.74
N TRP A 144 6.06 7.25 -0.20
CA TRP A 144 6.21 8.67 0.09
C TRP A 144 7.48 9.22 -0.55
N LYS A 145 7.59 10.55 -0.67
CA LYS A 145 8.74 11.22 -1.28
C LYS A 145 9.71 11.74 -0.23
N ARG A 146 10.98 11.35 -0.35
CA ARG A 146 12.09 11.98 0.37
C ARG A 146 12.96 12.73 -0.62
N GLY A 147 12.77 14.05 -0.71
CA GLY A 147 13.32 14.81 -1.82
C GLY A 147 12.71 14.31 -3.14
N THR A 148 13.55 13.79 -4.04
CA THR A 148 13.12 13.21 -5.32
C THR A 148 12.94 11.69 -5.28
N ALA A 149 13.44 11.02 -4.24
CA ALA A 149 13.34 9.57 -4.10
C ALA A 149 11.96 9.12 -3.62
N LEU A 150 11.49 8.03 -4.20
CA LEU A 150 10.31 7.28 -3.79
C LEU A 150 10.71 6.23 -2.74
N VAL A 151 10.13 6.34 -1.56
CA VAL A 151 10.40 5.45 -0.42
C VAL A 151 9.15 4.61 -0.13
N PRO A 152 9.22 3.28 -0.17
CA PRO A 152 8.11 2.42 0.21
C PRO A 152 7.83 2.47 1.71
N THR A 153 6.56 2.40 2.11
CA THR A 153 6.17 2.26 3.52
C THR A 153 6.21 0.80 3.97
N PHE A 154 6.25 0.55 5.29
CA PHE A 154 6.10 -0.80 5.84
C PHE A 154 4.76 -1.46 5.44
N THR A 155 3.71 -0.66 5.23
CA THR A 155 2.43 -1.11 4.69
C THR A 155 2.58 -1.64 3.26
N ALA A 156 3.36 -0.98 2.41
CA ALA A 156 3.64 -1.49 1.06
C ALA A 156 4.35 -2.84 1.08
N PHE A 157 5.37 -3.01 1.93
CA PHE A 157 6.00 -4.33 2.13
C PHE A 157 4.99 -5.39 2.57
N SER A 158 4.02 -4.99 3.40
CA SER A 158 3.00 -5.92 3.89
C SER A 158 2.07 -6.39 2.78
N VAL A 159 1.60 -5.46 1.96
CA VAL A 159 0.72 -5.75 0.82
C VAL A 159 1.46 -6.52 -0.27
N VAL A 160 2.66 -6.08 -0.66
CA VAL A 160 3.45 -6.74 -1.71
C VAL A 160 3.74 -8.19 -1.32
N ARG A 161 4.21 -8.44 -0.10
CA ARG A 161 4.49 -9.82 0.35
C ARG A 161 3.23 -10.69 0.41
N LEU A 162 2.09 -10.13 0.83
CA LEU A 162 0.81 -10.86 0.80
C LEU A 162 0.47 -11.26 -0.64
N LEU A 163 0.65 -10.35 -1.60
CA LEU A 163 0.39 -10.60 -3.01
C LEU A 163 1.39 -11.61 -3.59
N GLU A 164 2.69 -11.50 -3.30
CA GLU A 164 3.70 -12.46 -3.75
C GLU A 164 3.45 -13.87 -3.21
N GLN A 165 2.95 -14.01 -1.98
CA GLN A 165 2.73 -15.32 -1.35
C GLN A 165 1.45 -16.02 -1.80
N HIS A 166 0.38 -15.26 -2.05
CA HIS A 166 -0.95 -15.81 -2.32
C HIS A 166 -1.45 -15.57 -3.75
N PHE A 167 -0.85 -14.62 -4.46
CA PHE A 167 -1.29 -14.11 -5.75
C PHE A 167 -0.11 -13.77 -6.66
N SER A 168 0.96 -14.59 -6.62
CA SER A 168 2.22 -14.35 -7.36
C SER A 168 1.98 -14.01 -8.82
N ASP A 169 1.04 -14.70 -9.46
CA ASP A 169 0.72 -14.52 -10.88
C ASP A 169 0.13 -13.13 -11.17
N LEU A 170 -0.57 -12.51 -10.22
CA LEU A 170 -1.18 -11.18 -10.38
C LEU A 170 -0.20 -10.02 -10.22
N VAL A 171 0.97 -10.26 -9.61
CA VAL A 171 2.00 -9.25 -9.39
C VAL A 171 3.28 -9.51 -10.19
N ASP A 172 3.27 -10.54 -11.02
CA ASP A 172 4.33 -10.81 -11.96
C ASP A 172 4.38 -9.72 -13.06
N TYR A 173 5.59 -9.24 -13.35
CA TYR A 173 5.79 -8.17 -14.33
C TYR A 173 5.41 -8.63 -15.74
N THR A 174 5.72 -9.89 -16.10
CA THR A 174 5.45 -10.43 -17.43
C THR A 174 3.96 -10.66 -17.63
N PHE A 175 3.25 -11.13 -16.61
CA PHE A 175 1.79 -11.23 -16.62
C PHE A 175 1.14 -9.86 -16.89
N THR A 176 1.58 -8.84 -16.16
CA THR A 176 1.02 -7.49 -16.28
C THR A 176 1.30 -6.90 -17.66
N ALA A 177 2.52 -7.03 -18.16
CA ALA A 177 2.89 -6.58 -19.50
C ALA A 177 2.06 -7.26 -20.59
N ARG A 178 1.93 -8.58 -20.51
CA ARG A 178 1.11 -9.37 -21.43
C ARG A 178 -0.36 -8.95 -21.39
N MET A 179 -0.90 -8.67 -20.21
CA MET A 179 -2.27 -8.17 -20.09
C MET A 179 -2.45 -6.85 -20.84
N GLU A 180 -1.54 -5.91 -20.67
CA GLU A 180 -1.60 -4.63 -21.37
C GLU A 180 -1.50 -4.81 -22.90
N ASP A 181 -0.63 -5.69 -23.38
CA ASP A 181 -0.51 -5.99 -24.81
C ASP A 181 -1.78 -6.66 -25.39
N GLU A 182 -2.40 -7.57 -24.63
CA GLU A 182 -3.68 -8.17 -25.00
C GLU A 182 -4.82 -7.12 -25.04
N LEU A 183 -4.80 -6.12 -24.16
CA LEU A 183 -5.76 -5.01 -24.18
C LEU A 183 -5.53 -4.07 -25.37
N ASP A 184 -4.26 -3.80 -25.72
CA ASP A 184 -3.93 -3.00 -26.91
C ASP A 184 -4.38 -3.71 -28.20
N SER A 185 -4.21 -5.03 -28.29
CA SER A 185 -4.71 -5.83 -29.42
C SER A 185 -6.23 -5.77 -29.55
N ILE A 186 -6.97 -5.74 -28.43
CA ILE A 186 -8.42 -5.52 -28.46
C ILE A 186 -8.74 -4.10 -28.96
N ALA A 187 -7.97 -3.09 -28.54
CA ALA A 187 -8.17 -1.72 -28.96
C ALA A 187 -7.91 -1.48 -30.46
N THR A 188 -6.96 -2.22 -31.07
CA THR A 188 -6.71 -2.17 -32.52
C THR A 188 -7.70 -2.99 -33.34
N GLY A 189 -8.53 -3.82 -32.70
CA GLY A 189 -9.51 -4.69 -33.34
C GLY A 189 -8.98 -6.08 -33.70
N ASP A 190 -7.78 -6.43 -33.26
CA ASP A 190 -7.15 -7.73 -33.49
C ASP A 190 -7.54 -8.79 -32.43
N GLY A 191 -8.29 -8.39 -31.39
CA GLY A 191 -8.75 -9.26 -30.31
C GLY A 191 -10.20 -9.00 -29.88
N ASP A 192 -10.85 -10.02 -29.29
CA ASP A 192 -12.20 -9.91 -28.72
C ASP A 192 -12.15 -9.82 -27.19
N VAL A 193 -12.82 -8.80 -26.65
CA VAL A 193 -12.93 -8.52 -25.21
C VAL A 193 -13.66 -9.61 -24.42
N GLN A 194 -14.67 -10.27 -25.01
CA GLN A 194 -15.46 -11.27 -24.28
C GLN A 194 -14.66 -12.55 -23.99
N PRO A 195 -13.97 -13.18 -24.97
CA PRO A 195 -13.05 -14.28 -24.72
C PRO A 195 -11.92 -13.91 -23.76
N TRP A 196 -11.37 -12.69 -23.88
CA TRP A 196 -10.33 -12.20 -22.99
C TRP A 196 -10.78 -12.16 -21.52
N LEU A 197 -11.91 -11.48 -21.25
CA LEU A 197 -12.48 -11.37 -19.90
C LEU A 197 -12.82 -12.74 -19.30
N ARG A 198 -13.36 -13.67 -20.10
CA ARG A 198 -13.69 -15.02 -19.62
C ARG A 198 -12.44 -15.78 -19.22
N ARG A 199 -11.38 -15.73 -20.03
CA ARG A 199 -10.11 -16.39 -19.74
C ARG A 199 -9.44 -15.79 -18.50
N PHE A 200 -9.42 -14.47 -18.38
CA PHE A 200 -8.86 -13.79 -17.21
C PHE A 200 -9.61 -14.15 -15.92
N TYR A 201 -10.94 -14.12 -15.95
CA TYR A 201 -11.75 -14.27 -14.74
C TYR A 201 -11.99 -15.72 -14.33
N PHE A 202 -12.16 -16.65 -15.29
CA PHE A 202 -12.45 -18.07 -15.02
C PHE A 202 -11.25 -18.99 -15.23
N GLY A 203 -10.14 -18.48 -15.78
CA GLY A 203 -9.00 -19.28 -16.23
C GLY A 203 -9.18 -19.81 -17.66
N ALA A 204 -8.10 -20.27 -18.29
CA ALA A 204 -8.17 -20.98 -19.56
C ALA A 204 -8.83 -22.36 -19.34
N GLU A 205 -9.81 -22.71 -20.18
CA GLU A 205 -10.47 -24.03 -20.15
C GLU A 205 -9.43 -25.14 -20.37
N VAL A 206 -9.06 -25.84 -19.29
CA VAL A 206 -8.53 -27.20 -19.39
C VAL A 206 -9.69 -28.08 -19.90
N PRO A 207 -9.50 -28.92 -20.93
CA PRO A 207 -10.55 -29.84 -21.34
C PRO A 207 -10.94 -30.70 -20.15
N VAL A 208 -12.24 -30.75 -19.84
CA VAL A 208 -12.81 -31.51 -18.74
C VAL A 208 -12.37 -32.97 -18.86
N ARG A 209 -11.35 -33.34 -18.08
CA ARG A 209 -11.11 -34.71 -17.66
C ARG A 209 -11.51 -34.77 -16.19
N GLY A 210 -12.42 -35.69 -15.91
CA GLY A 210 -13.24 -35.70 -14.70
C GLY A 210 -12.45 -35.54 -13.40
N ASP A 211 -13.11 -34.84 -12.49
CA ASP A 211 -13.03 -34.98 -11.03
C ASP A 211 -11.68 -35.42 -10.49
N ASP A 212 -10.82 -34.45 -10.20
CA ASP A 212 -9.87 -34.57 -9.11
C ASP A 212 -9.83 -33.24 -8.37
N GLY A 213 -10.51 -33.23 -7.22
CA GLY A 213 -10.61 -32.08 -6.33
C GLY A 213 -9.24 -31.61 -5.87
N SER A 214 -8.85 -30.42 -6.29
CA SER A 214 -7.73 -29.69 -5.69
C SER A 214 -8.23 -28.78 -4.57
N SER A 215 -8.09 -29.35 -3.39
CA SER A 215 -7.90 -28.79 -2.05
C SER A 215 -7.67 -27.27 -1.86
N ASN A 216 -8.25 -26.82 -0.73
CA ASN A 216 -7.78 -25.77 0.18
C ASN A 216 -8.37 -24.36 0.06
N GLY A 217 -9.62 -24.24 0.52
CA GLY A 217 -10.02 -23.10 1.36
C GLY A 217 -10.10 -23.57 2.82
N GLU A 218 -8.96 -23.90 3.42
CA GLU A 218 -8.92 -23.98 4.89
C GLU A 218 -9.08 -22.56 5.42
N GLU A 219 -10.04 -22.42 6.32
CA GLU A 219 -10.29 -21.24 7.12
C GLU A 219 -9.00 -20.97 7.90
N SER A 220 -8.16 -20.06 7.38
CA SER A 220 -6.99 -19.60 8.09
C SER A 220 -7.49 -18.79 9.26
N ASP A 221 -7.31 -19.35 10.46
CA ASP A 221 -7.27 -18.59 11.69
C ASP A 221 -6.37 -17.37 11.45
N GLN A 222 -6.97 -16.22 11.21
CA GLN A 222 -6.31 -14.91 11.19
C GLN A 222 -5.90 -14.55 12.62
N GLU A 223 -5.03 -15.38 13.21
CA GLU A 223 -3.99 -14.86 14.08
C GLU A 223 -3.24 -13.81 13.27
N ASN A 224 -2.91 -12.68 13.89
CA ASN A 224 -2.21 -11.58 13.22
C ASN A 224 -0.95 -12.10 12.52
N ALA A 225 -1.07 -12.40 11.23
CA ALA A 225 0.01 -12.50 10.26
C ALA A 225 0.56 -11.08 10.00
N GLY A 226 0.80 -10.33 11.08
CA GLY A 226 1.58 -9.10 11.05
C GLY A 226 2.92 -9.49 10.46
N LEU A 227 3.20 -8.88 9.31
CA LEU A 227 4.40 -9.05 8.51
C LEU A 227 5.59 -9.22 9.43
N LYS A 228 6.33 -10.33 9.38
CA LYS A 228 7.55 -10.46 10.16
C LYS A 228 8.72 -10.07 9.25
N ALA A 229 9.22 -8.85 9.37
CA ALA A 229 10.56 -8.52 8.92
C ALA A 229 11.49 -8.69 10.13
N MET A 230 12.43 -9.64 10.06
CA MET A 230 13.44 -9.80 11.10
C MET A 230 14.46 -8.67 10.96
N VAL A 231 14.56 -7.85 12.00
CA VAL A 231 15.64 -6.89 12.17
C VAL A 231 16.66 -7.57 13.12
N GLY A 232 17.51 -8.42 12.56
CA GLY A 232 18.38 -9.31 13.34
C GLY A 232 17.65 -10.50 13.98
N ALA A 233 18.35 -11.27 14.82
CA ALA A 233 17.87 -12.57 15.33
C ALA A 233 16.73 -12.49 16.38
N VAL A 234 16.36 -11.29 16.87
CA VAL A 234 15.44 -11.13 18.03
C VAL A 234 14.37 -10.05 17.85
N ILE A 235 14.48 -9.15 16.86
CA ILE A 235 13.55 -8.02 16.68
C ILE A 235 12.73 -8.22 15.42
N VAL A 236 11.43 -7.93 15.50
CA VAL A 236 10.48 -8.10 14.39
C VAL A 236 9.73 -6.79 14.14
N ALA A 237 9.81 -6.25 12.92
CA ALA A 237 8.95 -5.16 12.49
C ALA A 237 7.64 -5.72 11.91
N ARG A 238 6.50 -5.13 12.29
CA ARG A 238 5.13 -5.54 11.93
C ARG A 238 4.26 -4.33 11.61
N VAL A 239 3.20 -4.54 10.82
CA VAL A 239 2.14 -3.53 10.61
C VAL A 239 0.88 -3.95 11.35
N GLY A 240 0.40 -3.10 12.25
CA GLY A 240 -0.82 -3.30 13.03
C GLY A 240 -1.90 -2.27 12.72
N ARG A 241 -2.98 -2.28 13.50
CA ARG A 241 -4.08 -1.30 13.37
C ARG A 241 -3.61 0.15 13.50
N PHE A 242 -2.61 0.40 14.34
CA PHE A 242 -2.10 1.72 14.68
C PHE A 242 -0.81 2.07 13.92
N GLY A 243 -0.58 1.41 12.78
CA GLY A 243 0.63 1.62 11.98
C GLY A 243 1.75 0.61 12.26
N PRO A 244 2.94 0.87 11.69
CA PRO A 244 4.11 -0.01 11.83
C PRO A 244 4.74 0.08 13.23
N TYR A 245 5.22 -1.05 13.75
CA TYR A 245 5.89 -1.13 15.04
C TYR A 245 6.96 -2.23 15.05
N VAL A 246 7.99 -2.06 15.87
CA VAL A 246 8.97 -3.10 16.20
C VAL A 246 8.59 -3.82 17.49
N GLU A 247 8.88 -5.11 17.58
CA GLU A 247 8.72 -5.90 18.80
C GLU A 247 9.96 -6.76 19.12
N ARG A 248 10.31 -6.80 20.41
CA ARG A 248 11.34 -7.68 20.99
C ARG A 248 10.75 -8.36 22.22
N GLY A 249 10.33 -9.62 22.07
CA GLY A 249 9.63 -10.34 23.13
C GLY A 249 8.33 -9.60 23.55
N PRO A 250 8.17 -9.17 24.82
CA PRO A 250 6.99 -8.44 25.27
C PRO A 250 7.04 -6.92 24.97
N GLN A 251 8.20 -6.37 24.59
CA GLN A 251 8.38 -4.93 24.35
C GLN A 251 8.00 -4.57 22.91
N ARG A 252 7.38 -3.40 22.74
CA ARG A 252 6.95 -2.87 21.45
C ARG A 252 7.19 -1.36 21.38
N ALA A 253 7.53 -0.87 20.20
CA ALA A 253 7.62 0.55 19.92
C ALA A 253 7.13 0.86 18.50
N THR A 254 6.40 1.96 18.35
CA THR A 254 5.92 2.45 17.05
C THR A 254 7.11 2.88 16.19
N ILE A 255 7.08 2.56 14.89
CA ILE A 255 8.04 3.07 13.92
C ILE A 255 7.45 4.37 13.35
N PRO A 256 8.15 5.52 13.46
CA PRO A 256 7.74 6.76 12.81
C PRO A 256 7.63 6.60 11.28
N ASP A 257 6.66 7.28 10.67
CA ASP A 257 6.37 7.16 9.23
C ASP A 257 7.50 7.70 8.35
N GLU A 258 8.35 8.57 8.90
CA GLU A 258 9.48 9.20 8.21
C GLU A 258 10.72 8.32 8.13
N ILE A 259 10.78 7.21 8.88
CA ILE A 259 11.91 6.28 8.86
C ILE A 259 11.79 5.37 7.63
N PRO A 260 12.71 5.46 6.66
CA PRO A 260 12.75 4.51 5.55
C PRO A 260 13.02 3.08 6.04
N PRO A 261 12.45 2.04 5.39
CA PRO A 261 12.67 0.66 5.80
C PRO A 261 14.13 0.21 5.84
N ASP A 262 15.01 0.77 5.01
CA ASP A 262 16.46 0.47 4.99
C ASP A 262 17.25 1.15 6.12
N GLU A 263 16.68 2.21 6.74
CA GLU A 263 17.27 2.90 7.90
C GLU A 263 16.80 2.31 9.23
N LEU A 264 15.82 1.40 9.20
CA LEU A 264 15.40 0.62 10.38
C LEU A 264 16.43 -0.49 10.67
N THR A 265 17.62 -0.09 11.14
CA THR A 265 18.66 -1.03 11.58
C THR A 265 18.32 -1.67 12.93
N VAL A 266 19.11 -2.66 13.35
CA VAL A 266 18.96 -3.28 14.68
C VAL A 266 19.13 -2.24 15.77
N GLU A 267 20.11 -1.36 15.63
CA GLU A 267 20.41 -0.28 16.56
C GLU A 267 19.25 0.72 16.63
N ALA A 268 18.73 1.18 15.48
CA ALA A 268 17.59 2.08 15.43
C ALA A 268 16.33 1.45 16.05
N ALA A 269 16.09 0.16 15.77
CA ALA A 269 14.97 -0.57 16.35
C ALA A 269 15.11 -0.74 17.87
N LEU A 270 16.33 -1.00 18.38
CA LEU A 270 16.59 -1.05 19.81
C LEU A 270 16.43 0.31 20.45
N GLU A 271 16.90 1.39 19.83
CA GLU A 271 16.70 2.75 20.31
C GLU A 271 15.21 3.07 20.44
N LEU A 272 14.38 2.72 19.45
CA LEU A 272 12.92 2.89 19.53
C LEU A 272 12.30 2.09 20.68
N ILE A 273 12.77 0.86 20.92
CA ILE A 273 12.24 -0.03 21.97
C ILE A 273 12.67 0.40 23.37
N ASP A 274 13.93 0.83 23.51
CA ASP A 274 14.56 1.19 24.77
C ASP A 274 14.30 2.66 25.13
N LYS A 275 13.81 3.47 24.19
CA LYS A 275 13.34 4.83 24.47
C LYS A 275 12.26 4.72 25.55
N PRO A 276 12.42 5.42 26.70
CA PRO A 276 11.39 5.48 27.71
C PRO A 276 10.10 5.92 27.04
N ASN A 277 9.06 5.10 27.12
CA ASN A 277 7.72 5.58 26.86
C ASN A 277 7.49 6.64 27.93
N ASP A 278 7.57 7.92 27.55
CA ASP A 278 7.20 9.00 28.46
C ASP A 278 5.72 8.83 28.73
N ASP A 279 5.42 8.18 29.85
CA ASP A 279 4.10 8.15 30.46
C ASP A 279 3.71 9.61 30.66
N ARG A 280 2.95 10.14 29.69
CA ARG A 280 2.64 11.56 29.66
C ARG A 280 1.41 11.78 30.52
N VAL A 281 1.62 12.38 31.68
CA VAL A 281 0.53 12.82 32.54
C VAL A 281 -0.15 14.01 31.86
N LEU A 282 -1.40 13.81 31.45
CA LEU A 282 -2.22 14.81 30.75
C LEU A 282 -2.93 15.75 31.73
N GLY A 283 -3.14 15.30 32.97
CA GLY A 283 -3.84 16.02 34.03
C GLY A 283 -4.48 15.07 35.03
N GLU A 284 -5.50 15.54 35.75
CA GLU A 284 -6.25 14.75 36.73
C GLU A 284 -7.67 14.47 36.23
N ASP A 285 -8.15 13.25 36.48
CA ASP A 285 -9.52 12.85 36.22
C ASP A 285 -10.47 13.52 37.24
N PRO A 286 -11.47 14.32 36.81
CA PRO A 286 -12.33 15.08 37.72
C PRO A 286 -13.14 14.21 38.69
N ASP A 287 -13.47 12.98 38.30
CA ASP A 287 -14.32 12.09 39.09
C ASP A 287 -13.53 11.34 40.18
N SER A 288 -12.29 10.94 39.88
CA SER A 288 -11.46 10.13 40.79
C SER A 288 -10.30 10.89 41.44
N GLY A 289 -9.92 12.05 40.90
CA GLY A 289 -8.72 12.80 41.32
C GLY A 289 -7.40 12.11 40.98
N LEU A 290 -7.44 11.06 40.15
CA LEU A 290 -6.25 10.29 39.76
C LEU A 290 -5.63 10.86 38.47
N PRO A 291 -4.32 10.69 38.25
CA PRO A 291 -3.67 11.17 37.05
C PRO A 291 -4.17 10.43 35.81
N VAL A 292 -4.47 11.16 34.74
CA VAL A 292 -4.74 10.62 33.40
C VAL A 292 -3.41 10.55 32.65
N ILE A 293 -3.03 9.34 32.23
CA ILE A 293 -1.70 9.04 31.66
C ILE A 293 -1.87 8.48 30.25
N ALA A 294 -1.20 9.07 29.27
CA ALA A 294 -1.06 8.50 27.92
C ALA A 294 0.17 7.59 27.84
N ARG A 295 0.00 6.37 27.32
CA ARG A 295 1.04 5.32 27.33
C ARG A 295 1.05 4.53 26.03
N ALA A 296 2.22 4.03 25.64
CA ALA A 296 2.33 3.03 24.59
C ALA A 296 2.14 1.62 25.19
N GLY A 297 1.08 0.93 24.78
CA GLY A 297 0.74 -0.40 25.28
C GLY A 297 0.99 -1.51 24.28
N ARG A 298 0.92 -2.76 24.76
CA ARG A 298 1.07 -3.96 23.90
C ARG A 298 0.09 -4.00 22.73
N PHE A 299 -1.07 -3.35 22.85
CA PHE A 299 -2.13 -3.36 21.84
C PHE A 299 -2.22 -2.05 21.06
N GLY A 300 -1.26 -1.13 21.23
CA GLY A 300 -1.29 0.22 20.68
C GLY A 300 -1.32 1.28 21.80
N PRO A 301 -1.28 2.56 21.42
CA PRO A 301 -1.34 3.67 22.36
C PRO A 301 -2.70 3.73 23.06
N TYR A 302 -2.69 4.05 24.35
CA TYR A 302 -3.90 4.11 25.17
C TYR A 302 -3.76 5.15 26.29
N VAL A 303 -4.89 5.62 26.81
CA VAL A 303 -4.97 6.45 28.02
C VAL A 303 -5.47 5.62 29.19
N GLN A 304 -5.01 5.97 30.39
CA GLN A 304 -5.32 5.27 31.63
C GLN A 304 -5.56 6.26 32.79
N VAL A 305 -6.54 5.97 33.63
CA VAL A 305 -6.76 6.70 34.90
C VAL A 305 -6.04 6.00 36.04
N GLY A 306 -5.08 6.69 36.65
CA GLY A 306 -4.21 6.19 37.72
C GLY A 306 -3.29 5.05 37.27
N THR A 307 -2.48 4.54 38.19
CA THR A 307 -1.67 3.33 38.04
C THR A 307 -2.32 2.14 38.74
N ALA A 308 -1.76 0.94 38.53
CA ALA A 308 -2.21 -0.24 39.26
C ALA A 308 -1.99 -0.13 40.78
N GLU A 309 -1.03 0.71 41.20
CA GLU A 309 -0.78 1.02 42.61
C GLU A 309 -1.89 1.92 43.17
N ASP A 310 -2.32 2.91 42.39
CA ASP A 310 -3.37 3.87 42.78
C ASP A 310 -4.76 3.22 42.88
N THR A 311 -5.09 2.28 42.00
CA THR A 311 -6.41 1.63 41.97
C THR A 311 -6.50 0.34 42.80
N GLY A 312 -5.38 -0.10 43.38
CA GLY A 312 -5.27 -1.30 44.20
C GLY A 312 -5.75 -2.57 43.48
N LYS A 313 -6.78 -3.25 44.02
CA LYS A 313 -7.33 -4.49 43.41
C LYS A 313 -8.19 -4.25 42.17
N LYS A 314 -8.65 -3.02 41.91
CA LYS A 314 -9.42 -2.71 40.70
C LYS A 314 -8.45 -2.44 39.56
N LYS A 315 -8.73 -2.98 38.37
CA LYS A 315 -7.96 -2.62 37.18
C LYS A 315 -8.17 -1.14 36.85
N PRO A 316 -7.10 -0.39 36.54
CA PRO A 316 -7.22 0.98 36.05
C PRO A 316 -8.17 1.07 34.86
N LYS A 317 -8.93 2.16 34.78
CA LYS A 317 -9.78 2.42 33.63
C LYS A 317 -8.88 2.80 32.45
N THR A 318 -9.06 2.14 31.32
CA THR A 318 -8.23 2.33 30.12
C THR A 318 -9.09 2.53 28.89
N ALA A 319 -8.64 3.37 27.95
CA ALA A 319 -9.23 3.49 26.62
C ALA A 319 -8.12 3.58 25.56
N SER A 320 -8.24 2.82 24.47
CA SER A 320 -7.33 2.92 23.33
C SER A 320 -7.51 4.27 22.63
N LEU A 321 -6.41 4.83 22.13
CA LEU A 321 -6.48 5.97 21.23
C LEU A 321 -7.22 5.57 19.94
N LEU A 322 -7.88 6.55 19.32
CA LEU A 322 -8.47 6.43 17.99
C LEU A 322 -7.38 6.39 16.91
N GLN A 323 -7.73 5.94 15.71
CA GLN A 323 -6.76 5.81 14.63
C GLN A 323 -6.16 7.16 14.21
N SER A 324 -6.92 8.24 14.36
CA SER A 324 -6.49 9.61 14.06
C SER A 324 -5.66 10.27 15.18
N MET A 325 -5.56 9.65 16.36
CA MET A 325 -4.90 10.24 17.53
C MET A 325 -3.47 9.73 17.70
N THR A 326 -2.59 10.60 18.18
CA THR A 326 -1.19 10.28 18.51
C THR A 326 -0.90 10.53 19.98
N LEU A 327 0.12 9.86 20.53
CA LEU A 327 0.54 10.09 21.93
C LEU A 327 1.02 11.52 22.16
N ASP A 328 1.64 12.13 21.14
CA ASP A 328 2.13 13.50 21.24
C ASP A 328 1.00 14.53 21.11
N GLY A 329 -0.06 14.24 20.36
CA GLY A 329 -1.16 15.17 20.09
C GLY A 329 -2.30 15.15 21.11
N ILE A 330 -2.45 14.09 21.92
CA ILE A 330 -3.62 13.90 22.78
C ILE A 330 -3.62 14.81 24.02
N ASP A 331 -4.71 15.54 24.26
CA ASP A 331 -4.89 16.35 25.47
C ASP A 331 -5.77 15.65 26.53
N LEU A 332 -5.94 16.31 27.68
CA LEU A 332 -6.76 15.79 28.78
C LEU A 332 -8.23 15.63 28.37
N ASP A 333 -8.78 16.59 27.63
CA ASP A 333 -10.19 16.59 27.25
C ASP A 333 -10.51 15.41 26.31
N ASP A 334 -9.65 15.15 25.34
CA ASP A 334 -9.76 14.00 24.44
C ASP A 334 -9.58 12.69 25.20
N ALA A 335 -8.62 12.62 26.13
CA ALA A 335 -8.44 11.45 26.98
C ALA A 335 -9.69 11.16 27.83
N LEU A 336 -10.31 12.18 28.42
CA LEU A 336 -11.54 12.03 29.20
C LEU A 336 -12.71 11.59 28.32
N LYS A 337 -12.83 12.10 27.08
CA LYS A 337 -13.81 11.60 26.11
C LYS A 337 -13.60 10.12 25.83
N LEU A 338 -12.38 9.67 25.58
CA LEU A 338 -12.09 8.24 25.34
C LEU A 338 -12.43 7.39 26.56
N LEU A 339 -12.04 7.86 27.76
CA LEU A 339 -12.30 7.20 29.02
C LEU A 339 -13.80 7.17 29.37
N SER A 340 -14.63 8.02 28.76
CA SER A 340 -16.09 7.95 28.92
C SER A 340 -16.73 6.77 28.20
N LEU A 341 -16.00 6.09 27.29
CA LEU A 341 -16.51 4.91 26.59
C LEU A 341 -16.48 3.68 27.52
N PRO A 342 -17.51 2.81 27.48
CA PRO A 342 -18.69 2.83 26.59
C PRO A 342 -19.68 3.96 26.94
N ARG A 343 -20.06 4.77 25.94
CA ARG A 343 -21.05 5.84 26.12
C ARG A 343 -22.45 5.27 25.96
N THR A 344 -23.30 5.41 26.98
CA THR A 344 -24.73 5.12 26.85
C THR A 344 -25.41 6.24 26.05
N VAL A 345 -25.95 5.91 24.87
CA VAL A 345 -26.65 6.86 23.99
C VAL A 345 -28.09 7.07 24.47
N GLY A 346 -28.74 6.01 24.96
CA GLY A 346 -30.11 6.03 25.48
C GLY A 346 -30.67 4.63 25.65
N ALA A 347 -31.88 4.51 26.18
CA ALA A 347 -32.62 3.25 26.23
C ALA A 347 -33.58 3.17 25.04
N ASP A 348 -33.70 2.00 24.42
CA ASP A 348 -34.68 1.79 23.36
C ASP A 348 -36.10 1.98 23.92
N PRO A 349 -36.93 2.88 23.36
CA PRO A 349 -38.30 3.10 23.83
C PRO A 349 -39.20 1.85 23.79
N ALA A 350 -38.88 0.86 22.95
CA ALA A 350 -39.70 -0.33 22.77
C ALA A 350 -39.52 -1.38 23.89
N ASP A 351 -38.30 -1.54 24.42
CA ASP A 351 -37.98 -2.58 25.40
C ASP A 351 -37.12 -2.11 26.59
N GLY A 352 -36.76 -0.83 26.63
CA GLY A 352 -35.95 -0.22 27.69
C GLY A 352 -34.49 -0.65 27.69
N THR A 353 -34.03 -1.43 26.70
CA THR A 353 -32.65 -1.93 26.67
C THR A 353 -31.67 -0.78 26.38
N PRO A 354 -30.59 -0.61 27.18
CA PRO A 354 -29.61 0.43 26.93
C PRO A 354 -28.83 0.17 25.64
N ILE A 355 -28.63 1.23 24.87
CA ILE A 355 -27.79 1.26 23.69
C ILE A 355 -26.50 1.99 24.04
N THR A 356 -25.36 1.33 23.79
CA THR A 356 -24.03 1.87 24.06
C THR A 356 -23.22 2.02 22.77
N ALA A 357 -22.43 3.08 22.67
CA ALA A 357 -21.44 3.28 21.62
C ALA A 357 -20.03 3.08 22.19
N GLN A 358 -19.19 2.31 21.50
CA GLN A 358 -17.86 1.92 21.98
C GLN A 358 -16.93 1.51 20.82
N ASN A 359 -15.63 1.60 21.03
CA ASN A 359 -14.62 1.20 20.05
C ASN A 359 -14.07 -0.20 20.37
N GLY A 360 -14.20 -1.13 19.42
CA GLY A 360 -13.73 -2.51 19.57
C GLY A 360 -12.51 -2.79 18.70
N ARG A 361 -12.06 -4.06 18.66
CA ARG A 361 -10.94 -4.51 17.80
C ARG A 361 -11.14 -4.15 16.33
N TYR A 362 -12.38 -4.20 15.85
CA TYR A 362 -12.76 -4.01 14.45
C TYR A 362 -13.31 -2.60 14.14
N GLY A 363 -13.11 -1.64 15.04
CA GLY A 363 -13.58 -0.26 14.86
C GLY A 363 -14.80 0.09 15.73
N PRO A 364 -15.40 1.27 15.48
CA PRO A 364 -16.50 1.82 16.27
C PRO A 364 -17.79 1.04 16.02
N TYR A 365 -18.55 0.78 17.08
CA TYR A 365 -19.82 0.07 16.98
C TYR A 365 -20.79 0.47 18.09
N ILE A 366 -22.07 0.25 17.83
CA ILE A 366 -23.15 0.32 18.83
C ILE A 366 -23.57 -1.07 19.27
N GLN A 367 -24.01 -1.19 20.52
CA GLN A 367 -24.49 -2.44 21.10
C GLN A 367 -25.77 -2.22 21.90
N LYS A 368 -26.78 -3.05 21.62
CA LYS A 368 -28.04 -3.16 22.36
C LYS A 368 -28.20 -4.61 22.83
N GLY A 369 -27.92 -4.88 24.11
CA GLY A 369 -27.91 -6.24 24.65
C GLY A 369 -26.89 -7.14 23.92
N SER A 370 -27.37 -8.16 23.21
CA SER A 370 -26.54 -9.05 22.38
C SER A 370 -26.44 -8.63 20.91
N ASP A 371 -27.19 -7.60 20.49
CA ASP A 371 -27.13 -7.09 19.13
C ASP A 371 -26.09 -5.97 18.99
N SER A 372 -25.33 -5.99 17.90
CA SER A 372 -24.31 -4.97 17.61
C SER A 372 -24.30 -4.58 16.14
N ARG A 373 -23.94 -3.32 15.86
CA ARG A 373 -23.80 -2.75 14.51
C ARG A 373 -22.58 -1.85 14.46
N THR A 374 -21.78 -2.00 13.42
CA THR A 374 -20.61 -1.14 13.16
C THR A 374 -21.07 0.27 12.79
N LEU A 375 -20.31 1.27 13.21
CA LEU A 375 -20.45 2.66 12.80
C LEU A 375 -19.44 2.97 11.67
N ASP A 376 -19.77 3.91 10.80
CA ASP A 376 -18.94 4.23 9.63
C ASP A 376 -17.71 5.10 9.96
N SER A 377 -17.70 5.79 11.10
CA SER A 377 -16.60 6.66 11.55
C SER A 377 -16.42 6.62 13.07
N GLU A 378 -15.21 6.87 13.54
CA GLU A 378 -14.89 6.97 14.98
C GLU A 378 -15.54 8.21 15.63
N ASP A 379 -15.83 9.27 14.87
CA ASP A 379 -16.52 10.47 15.38
C ASP A 379 -17.94 10.15 15.89
N LEU A 380 -18.59 9.16 15.27
CA LEU A 380 -19.94 8.73 15.65
C LEU A 380 -19.99 8.12 17.05
N LEU A 381 -18.85 7.71 17.63
CA LEU A 381 -18.82 7.26 19.02
C LEU A 381 -19.32 8.33 20.00
N PHE A 382 -19.13 9.61 19.65
CA PHE A 382 -19.46 10.74 20.51
C PHE A 382 -20.67 11.54 20.01
N THR A 383 -21.04 11.42 18.74
CA THR A 383 -22.10 12.24 18.15
C THR A 383 -23.37 11.48 17.84
N VAL A 384 -23.32 10.14 17.73
CA VAL A 384 -24.50 9.34 17.35
C VAL A 384 -25.65 9.53 18.33
N THR A 385 -26.84 9.73 17.78
CA THR A 385 -28.09 9.94 18.51
C THR A 385 -28.86 8.64 18.70
N LEU A 386 -29.83 8.65 19.62
CA LEU A 386 -30.68 7.49 19.86
C LEU A 386 -31.48 7.10 18.61
N GLU A 387 -32.01 8.08 17.87
CA GLU A 387 -32.79 7.85 16.65
C GLU A 387 -31.95 7.18 15.54
N GLU A 388 -30.71 7.64 15.35
CA GLU A 388 -29.77 7.03 14.40
C GLU A 388 -29.40 5.60 14.83
N CYS A 389 -29.16 5.37 16.12
CA CYS A 389 -28.88 4.03 16.64
C CYS A 389 -30.02 3.06 16.37
N LEU A 390 -31.27 3.48 16.63
CA LEU A 390 -32.46 2.68 16.37
C LEU A 390 -32.62 2.39 14.88
N THR A 391 -32.34 3.37 14.02
CA THR A 391 -32.36 3.19 12.57
C THR A 391 -31.34 2.15 12.11
N ILE A 392 -30.11 2.21 12.64
CA ILE A 392 -29.03 1.26 12.31
C ILE A 392 -29.34 -0.15 12.85
N LEU A 393 -29.93 -0.26 14.04
CA LEU A 393 -30.31 -1.54 14.64
C LEU A 393 -31.52 -2.19 13.97
N ALA A 394 -32.48 -1.39 13.51
CA ALA A 394 -33.67 -1.85 12.79
C ALA A 394 -33.35 -2.41 11.40
N GLN A 395 -32.22 -2.01 10.81
CA GLN A 395 -31.74 -2.65 9.60
C GLN A 395 -31.48 -4.13 9.90
N PRO A 396 -32.04 -5.07 9.10
CA PRO A 396 -31.74 -6.49 9.26
C PRO A 396 -30.23 -6.66 9.24
N LYS A 397 -29.69 -7.63 10.01
CA LYS A 397 -28.26 -7.98 10.01
C LYS A 397 -27.80 -8.24 8.58
N GLY A 398 -27.42 -7.18 7.91
CA GLY A 398 -27.09 -7.18 6.52
C GLY A 398 -25.67 -7.66 6.43
N ARG A 399 -25.45 -8.75 5.70
CA ARG A 399 -24.21 -8.83 4.92
C ARG A 399 -24.23 -7.61 4.00
N ARG A 400 -23.61 -6.52 4.47
CA ARG A 400 -23.16 -5.33 3.75
C ARG A 400 -24.01 -4.98 2.53
N ARG A 401 -25.07 -4.21 2.73
CA ARG A 401 -25.60 -3.30 1.69
C ARG A 401 -25.85 -1.95 2.33
N GLN A 402 -24.95 -1.01 2.06
CA GLN A 402 -25.05 0.41 2.43
C GLN A 402 -26.39 1.00 1.97
N ALA A 403 -26.91 1.96 2.74
CA ALA A 403 -28.05 2.79 2.35
C ALA A 403 -27.78 3.47 0.99
N ALA A 404 -28.81 3.55 0.14
CA ALA A 404 -28.67 4.05 -1.22
C ALA A 404 -28.38 5.56 -1.23
N LYS A 405 -27.19 5.95 -1.68
CA LYS A 405 -26.84 7.35 -1.95
C LYS A 405 -27.83 7.98 -2.97
N PRO A 406 -28.10 9.29 -2.89
CA PRO A 406 -28.88 10.01 -3.89
C PRO A 406 -28.25 9.87 -5.30
N PRO A 407 -29.04 9.94 -6.37
CA PRO A 407 -28.53 9.81 -7.73
C PRO A 407 -27.59 10.95 -8.10
N LEU A 408 -26.53 10.61 -8.82
CA LEU A 408 -25.52 11.53 -9.36
C LEU A 408 -26.08 12.42 -10.46
N ARG A 409 -27.06 11.94 -11.25
CA ARG A 409 -27.73 12.72 -12.30
C ARG A 409 -29.03 12.08 -12.76
N GLU A 410 -30.02 12.87 -13.15
CA GLU A 410 -31.24 12.39 -13.82
C GLU A 410 -31.11 12.58 -15.34
N LEU A 411 -31.63 11.62 -16.12
CA LEU A 411 -31.45 11.53 -17.58
C LEU A 411 -32.79 11.47 -18.34
N GLY A 412 -33.90 11.83 -17.70
CA GLY A 412 -35.24 11.69 -18.29
C GLY A 412 -35.79 10.27 -18.17
N ASN A 413 -36.74 9.89 -19.03
CA ASN A 413 -37.40 8.58 -18.95
C ASN A 413 -36.86 7.60 -19.99
N ASP A 414 -36.73 6.32 -19.62
CA ASP A 414 -36.31 5.26 -20.51
C ASP A 414 -37.34 5.03 -21.62
N PRO A 415 -36.94 5.05 -22.91
CA PRO A 415 -37.85 4.79 -24.03
C PRO A 415 -38.51 3.41 -24.00
N ALA A 416 -37.90 2.40 -23.35
CA ALA A 416 -38.44 1.05 -23.32
C ALA A 416 -39.33 0.75 -22.09
N THR A 417 -39.04 1.30 -20.91
CA THR A 417 -39.84 1.08 -19.69
C THR A 417 -40.69 2.28 -19.26
N GLY A 418 -40.45 3.47 -19.83
CA GLY A 418 -41.11 4.72 -19.46
C GLY A 418 -40.72 5.26 -18.08
N GLN A 419 -39.79 4.60 -17.37
CA GLN A 419 -39.37 4.92 -16.01
C GLN A 419 -38.24 5.96 -15.99
N PRO A 420 -38.12 6.77 -14.91
CA PRO A 420 -37.04 7.74 -14.80
C PRO A 420 -35.68 7.05 -14.72
N MET A 421 -34.79 7.43 -15.63
CA MET A 421 -33.41 6.99 -15.69
C MET A 421 -32.52 7.91 -14.88
N VAL A 422 -31.76 7.33 -13.96
CA VAL A 422 -30.84 8.07 -13.10
C VAL A 422 -29.48 7.39 -13.04
N ILE A 423 -28.41 8.17 -12.93
CA ILE A 423 -27.06 7.70 -12.65
C ILE A 423 -26.89 7.62 -11.14
N LYS A 424 -26.35 6.51 -10.62
CA LYS A 424 -26.02 6.32 -9.20
C LYS A 424 -24.58 5.85 -9.04
N GLU A 425 -24.01 6.08 -7.87
CA GLU A 425 -22.69 5.56 -7.52
C GLU A 425 -22.78 4.14 -6.99
N GLY A 426 -22.04 3.21 -7.59
CA GLY A 426 -21.97 1.81 -7.18
C GLY A 426 -20.57 1.40 -6.72
N ARG A 427 -20.48 0.21 -6.10
CA ARG A 427 -19.20 -0.41 -5.66
C ARG A 427 -18.15 -0.52 -6.77
N TRP A 428 -18.57 -0.49 -8.03
CA TRP A 428 -17.75 -0.73 -9.22
C TRP A 428 -17.70 0.50 -10.14
N GLY A 429 -18.02 1.68 -9.61
CA GLY A 429 -18.14 2.93 -10.36
C GLY A 429 -19.59 3.34 -10.65
N PRO A 430 -19.80 4.50 -11.30
CA PRO A 430 -21.12 5.01 -11.65
C PRO A 430 -21.89 4.05 -12.56
N TYR A 431 -23.20 3.96 -12.37
CA TYR A 431 -24.09 3.14 -13.20
C TYR A 431 -25.41 3.85 -13.43
N VAL A 432 -26.06 3.57 -14.56
CA VAL A 432 -27.40 4.07 -14.88
C VAL A 432 -28.45 3.04 -14.50
N THR A 433 -29.60 3.51 -14.03
CA THR A 433 -30.72 2.68 -13.59
C THR A 433 -32.06 3.34 -13.90
N ASP A 434 -33.02 2.53 -14.36
CA ASP A 434 -34.44 2.91 -14.49
C ASP A 434 -35.29 2.39 -13.31
N GLY A 435 -34.64 1.98 -12.22
CA GLY A 435 -35.26 1.36 -11.06
C GLY A 435 -35.48 -0.16 -11.17
N GLN A 436 -35.44 -0.73 -12.38
CA GLN A 436 -35.59 -2.18 -12.61
C GLN A 436 -34.29 -2.84 -13.08
N THR A 437 -33.57 -2.15 -13.96
CA THR A 437 -32.35 -2.59 -14.62
C THR A 437 -31.21 -1.65 -14.24
N ASN A 438 -30.05 -2.21 -13.88
CA ASN A 438 -28.86 -1.43 -13.54
C ASN A 438 -27.74 -1.75 -14.53
N ALA A 439 -27.25 -0.75 -15.25
CA ALA A 439 -26.16 -0.88 -16.20
C ALA A 439 -25.00 0.06 -15.84
N SER A 440 -23.82 -0.51 -15.57
CA SER A 440 -22.60 0.27 -15.31
C SER A 440 -22.24 1.16 -16.50
N LEU A 441 -21.76 2.38 -16.23
CA LEU A 441 -21.16 3.24 -17.26
C LEU A 441 -19.92 2.52 -17.82
N ARG A 442 -19.69 2.63 -19.14
CA ARG A 442 -18.52 2.01 -19.79
C ARG A 442 -17.35 2.98 -19.80
N THR A 443 -16.14 2.47 -20.03
CA THR A 443 -14.94 3.29 -20.22
C THR A 443 -15.18 4.32 -21.35
N GLY A 444 -15.16 5.61 -21.01
CA GLY A 444 -15.47 6.72 -21.92
C GLY A 444 -16.81 7.43 -21.61
N ASP A 445 -17.74 6.77 -20.92
CA ASP A 445 -18.96 7.41 -20.44
C ASP A 445 -18.65 8.15 -19.13
N THR A 446 -18.72 9.49 -19.13
CA THR A 446 -18.62 10.29 -17.90
C THR A 446 -20.01 10.67 -17.40
N VAL A 447 -20.16 10.84 -16.08
CA VAL A 447 -21.43 11.23 -15.44
C VAL A 447 -21.97 12.54 -16.03
N GLU A 448 -21.09 13.44 -16.46
CA GLU A 448 -21.42 14.76 -16.98
C GLU A 448 -21.74 14.77 -18.48
N GLN A 449 -21.20 13.84 -19.27
CA GLN A 449 -21.31 13.88 -20.73
C GLN A 449 -22.20 12.78 -21.33
N ILE A 450 -22.58 11.78 -20.56
CA ILE A 450 -23.47 10.71 -21.06
C ILE A 450 -24.84 11.29 -21.47
N THR A 451 -25.33 10.91 -22.66
CA THR A 451 -26.65 11.35 -23.16
C THR A 451 -27.77 10.41 -22.71
N PRO A 452 -29.03 10.86 -22.68
CA PRO A 452 -30.19 10.01 -22.39
C PRO A 452 -30.27 8.78 -23.30
N GLU A 453 -29.98 8.93 -24.59
CA GLU A 453 -30.03 7.84 -25.58
C GLU A 453 -28.96 6.78 -25.28
N ARG A 454 -27.74 7.23 -24.95
CA ARG A 454 -26.65 6.35 -24.57
C ARG A 454 -26.95 5.57 -23.29
N ALA A 455 -27.56 6.24 -22.31
CA ALA A 455 -27.96 5.59 -21.08
C ALA A 455 -29.08 4.55 -21.29
N ALA A 456 -30.04 4.81 -22.19
CA ALA A 456 -31.11 3.87 -22.52
C ALA A 456 -30.54 2.63 -23.25
N GLU A 457 -29.56 2.84 -24.14
CA GLU A 457 -28.83 1.77 -24.82
C GLU A 457 -28.12 0.84 -23.82
N LEU A 458 -27.47 1.40 -22.79
CA LEU A 458 -26.82 0.62 -21.73
C LEU A 458 -27.80 -0.24 -20.94
N LEU A 459 -28.99 0.30 -20.63
CA LEU A 459 -30.05 -0.45 -19.95
C LEU A 459 -30.61 -1.54 -20.84
N GLN A 460 -30.83 -1.27 -22.13
CA GLN A 460 -31.37 -2.24 -23.06
C GLN A 460 -30.43 -3.44 -23.23
N HIS A 461 -29.13 -3.20 -23.42
CA HIS A 461 -28.12 -4.26 -23.46
C HIS A 461 -28.07 -5.09 -22.17
N ARG A 462 -28.40 -4.48 -21.02
CA ARG A 462 -28.46 -5.18 -19.74
C ARG A 462 -29.69 -6.09 -19.65
N ARG A 463 -30.85 -5.66 -20.19
CA ARG A 463 -32.08 -6.46 -20.23
C ARG A 463 -31.92 -7.70 -21.10
N GLU A 464 -31.28 -7.55 -22.26
CA GLU A 464 -31.01 -8.64 -23.20
C GLU A 464 -30.14 -9.76 -22.61
N ARG A 465 -29.29 -9.43 -21.62
CA ARG A 465 -28.42 -10.40 -20.95
C ARG A 465 -29.10 -11.24 -19.84
N GLY A 466 -30.27 -10.83 -19.35
CA GLY A 466 -31.05 -11.55 -18.34
C GLY A 466 -30.42 -11.65 -16.92
N PRO A 467 -31.19 -12.08 -15.89
CA PRO A 467 -30.69 -12.24 -14.52
C PRO A 467 -29.86 -13.53 -14.36
N ALA A 468 -28.79 -13.46 -13.56
CA ALA A 468 -27.94 -14.61 -13.26
C ALA A 468 -28.69 -15.69 -12.44
N THR A 469 -28.62 -16.95 -12.87
CA THR A 469 -29.28 -18.08 -12.22
C THR A 469 -28.62 -18.46 -10.88
N PRO A 470 -29.39 -18.72 -9.80
CA PRO A 470 -28.83 -19.10 -8.51
C PRO A 470 -28.52 -20.61 -8.44
N LYS A 471 -27.30 -20.99 -8.02
CA LYS A 471 -26.93 -22.39 -7.72
C LYS A 471 -27.62 -22.87 -6.44
N ALA A 472 -28.24 -24.05 -6.51
CA ALA A 472 -28.96 -24.70 -5.40
C ALA A 472 -28.01 -25.13 -4.26
N ARG A 473 -28.43 -24.89 -3.01
CA ARG A 473 -27.75 -25.37 -1.78
C ARG A 473 -28.11 -26.82 -1.50
N GLY A 474 -27.15 -27.73 -1.66
CA GLY A 474 -27.25 -29.10 -1.14
C GLY A 474 -27.06 -29.11 0.38
N THR A 475 -28.02 -29.66 1.12
CA THR A 475 -27.95 -29.88 2.57
C THR A 475 -27.28 -31.22 2.87
N THR A 476 -26.05 -31.22 3.38
CA THR A 476 -25.42 -32.42 3.94
C THR A 476 -25.45 -32.40 5.46
N ARG A 477 -26.25 -33.32 5.98
CA ARG A 477 -26.47 -33.67 7.38
C ARG A 477 -25.15 -34.14 8.01
N ARG A 478 -24.68 -33.39 9.02
CA ARG A 478 -23.44 -33.64 9.78
C ARG A 478 -23.59 -34.92 10.63
N LYS A 479 -22.80 -35.96 10.34
CA LYS A 479 -22.64 -37.15 11.20
C LYS A 479 -21.67 -36.80 12.33
N SER A 480 -22.13 -36.91 13.57
CA SER A 480 -21.31 -36.82 14.78
C SER A 480 -20.48 -38.10 14.95
N THR A 481 -19.16 -37.97 15.03
CA THR A 481 -18.26 -39.07 15.43
C THR A 481 -17.83 -38.89 16.87
N THR A 482 -18.26 -39.85 17.69
CA THR A 482 -18.04 -39.95 19.13
C THR A 482 -16.61 -40.35 19.44
N THR A 483 -16.04 -39.67 20.43
CA THR A 483 -14.72 -39.85 21.03
C THR A 483 -14.54 -41.27 21.59
N THR A 484 -13.54 -42.02 21.13
CA THR A 484 -13.13 -43.29 21.77
C THR A 484 -11.77 -43.12 22.43
N LYS A 485 -11.78 -43.09 23.76
CA LYS A 485 -10.60 -43.18 24.65
C LYS A 485 -9.84 -44.47 24.40
N ARG A 486 -8.53 -44.40 24.14
CA ARG A 486 -7.64 -45.56 24.11
C ARG A 486 -6.83 -45.63 25.41
N THR A 487 -7.21 -46.56 26.27
CA THR A 487 -6.48 -46.98 27.48
C THR A 487 -5.31 -47.90 27.12
N THR A 488 -4.13 -47.64 27.68
CA THR A 488 -2.93 -48.46 27.58
C THR A 488 -2.85 -49.44 28.76
N THR A 489 -2.94 -50.75 28.45
CA THR A 489 -2.78 -51.83 29.43
C THR A 489 -1.36 -52.39 29.38
N LYS A 490 -0.75 -52.47 30.57
CA LYS A 490 0.53 -53.12 30.90
C LYS A 490 0.62 -54.55 30.33
N ARG A 491 1.79 -54.89 29.77
CA ARG A 491 2.22 -56.28 29.56
C ARG A 491 3.49 -56.55 30.38
N THR A 492 3.34 -57.40 31.38
CA THR A 492 4.40 -57.97 32.22
C THR A 492 5.02 -59.19 31.55
N THR A 493 6.35 -59.27 31.54
CA THR A 493 7.12 -60.53 31.47
C THR A 493 8.30 -60.42 32.42
N ARG A 494 8.45 -61.43 33.29
CA ARG A 494 9.36 -61.48 34.44
C ARG A 494 10.47 -62.52 34.16
N GLN A 495 11.66 -62.25 34.72
CA GLN A 495 12.77 -63.19 35.03
C GLN A 495 13.61 -63.71 33.83
N LYS A 496 14.93 -63.91 33.91
CA LYS A 496 15.86 -64.08 35.05
C LYS A 496 17.33 -63.98 34.53
N ALA A 497 18.24 -63.59 35.44
CA ALA A 497 19.65 -64.03 35.57
C ALA A 497 20.64 -63.76 34.41
N ALA A 498 21.93 -63.56 34.60
CA ALA A 498 22.82 -63.37 35.74
C ALA A 498 24.23 -63.04 35.17
N SER A 499 25.10 -62.57 36.06
CA SER A 499 26.55 -62.30 35.91
C SER A 499 26.92 -60.90 35.46
#